data_AF-A0A937W3U8-F1
#
_entry.id   AF-A0A937W3U8-F1
#
_cell.length_a   1.000
_cell.length_b   1.000
_cell.length_c   1.000
_cell.angle_alpha   90.00
_cell.angle_beta   90.00
_cell.angle_gamma   90.00
#
_symmetry.space_group_name_H-M   'P 1'
#
loop_
_entity.id
_entity.type
_entity.pdbx_description
1 polymer ?
#
loop_
_entity_poly.entity_id
_entity_poly.type
_entity_poly.pdbx_seq_one_letter_code
_entity_poly.pdbx_strand_id
1 'polypeptide(L)'
;MRYEVHTELTPREALERALADFGPQGLGLTVLSKANLSLVLQGGGGHIAITVQPGAPTVIELETREWDYAVQQYMALVARRRSWWQRLWRRKRGQPTRPASLTILQE
;
A
#
# COMPACT_ATOMS: atom_id res chain seq x y z
N MET A 1 14.87 10.20 4.58
CA MET A 1 14.93 9.77 5.98
C MET A 1 14.32 8.38 6.13
N ARG A 2 14.30 7.82 7.36
CA ARG A 2 13.58 6.57 7.68
C ARG A 2 12.51 6.84 8.72
N TYR A 3 11.35 6.22 8.54
CA TYR A 3 10.19 6.34 9.42
C TYR A 3 9.56 4.98 9.68
N GLU A 4 8.80 4.90 10.76
CA GLU A 4 8.00 3.74 11.13
C GLU A 4 6.61 4.20 11.57
N VAL A 5 5.57 3.47 11.18
CA VAL A 5 4.20 3.68 11.66
C VAL A 5 3.47 2.36 11.89
N HIS A 6 2.73 2.29 12.99
CA HIS A 6 1.92 1.14 13.35
C HIS A 6 0.48 1.40 12.92
N THR A 7 -0.18 0.39 12.34
CA THR A 7 -1.53 0.53 11.79
C THR A 7 -2.39 -0.72 12.00
N GLU A 8 -3.71 -0.54 12.07
CA GLU A 8 -4.69 -1.63 12.03
C GLU A 8 -4.99 -2.09 10.59
N LEU A 9 -4.42 -1.45 9.57
CA LEU A 9 -4.53 -1.90 8.18
C LEU A 9 -3.81 -3.24 7.98
N THR A 10 -4.39 -4.10 7.14
CA THR A 10 -3.65 -5.27 6.65
C THR A 10 -2.47 -4.84 5.77
N PRO A 11 -1.42 -5.67 5.63
CA PRO A 11 -0.27 -5.33 4.77
C PRO A 11 -0.65 -4.95 3.34
N ARG A 12 -1.63 -5.67 2.77
CA ARG A 12 -2.15 -5.37 1.44
C ARG A 12 -2.85 -4.01 1.39
N GLU A 13 -3.68 -3.69 2.37
CA GLU A 13 -4.38 -2.39 2.40
C GLU A 13 -3.39 -1.23 2.58
N ALA A 14 -2.33 -1.40 3.38
CA ALA A 14 -1.25 -0.43 3.52
C ALA A 14 -0.54 -0.16 2.18
N LEU A 15 -0.09 -1.22 1.49
CA LEU A 15 0.60 -1.06 0.20
C LEU A 15 -0.29 -0.51 -0.91
N GLU A 16 -1.57 -0.93 -0.97
CA GLU A 16 -2.52 -0.36 -1.92
C GLU A 16 -2.78 1.12 -1.64
N ARG A 17 -2.81 1.51 -0.36
CA ARG A 17 -2.97 2.92 0.00
C ARG A 17 -1.75 3.74 -0.38
N ALA A 18 -0.55 3.25 -0.10
CA ALA A 18 0.69 3.88 -0.52
C ALA A 18 0.76 4.02 -2.05
N LEU A 19 0.33 3.00 -2.80
CA LEU A 19 0.29 3.07 -4.26
C LEU A 19 -0.70 4.12 -4.77
N ALA A 20 -1.83 4.30 -4.08
CA ALA A 20 -2.82 5.32 -4.43
C ALA A 20 -2.32 6.74 -4.14
N ASP A 21 -1.65 6.92 -3.01
CA ASP A 21 -1.18 8.24 -2.57
C ASP A 21 0.09 8.65 -3.34
N PHE A 22 1.02 7.72 -3.59
CA PHE A 22 2.34 8.02 -4.18
C PHE A 22 2.50 7.62 -5.64
N GLY A 23 1.77 6.61 -6.10
CA GLY A 23 1.95 6.04 -7.44
C GLY A 23 1.46 6.97 -8.57
N PRO A 24 1.33 6.46 -9.80
CA PRO A 24 1.03 7.27 -10.98
C PRO A 24 -0.26 8.10 -10.89
N GLN A 25 -1.24 7.64 -10.10
CA GLN A 25 -2.52 8.34 -9.88
C GLN A 25 -2.49 9.31 -8.69
N GLY A 26 -1.46 9.22 -7.85
CA GLY A 26 -1.25 10.11 -6.70
C GLY A 26 -0.23 11.18 -7.04
N LEU A 27 0.96 11.09 -6.44
CA LEU A 27 2.09 12.00 -6.73
C LEU A 27 2.73 11.81 -8.11
N GLY A 28 2.30 10.82 -8.90
CA GLY A 28 2.86 10.56 -10.21
C GLY A 28 4.18 9.79 -10.17
N LEU A 29 4.53 9.15 -9.05
CA LEU A 29 5.77 8.36 -8.98
C LEU A 29 5.62 7.06 -9.77
N THR A 30 6.70 6.67 -10.45
CA THR A 30 6.80 5.41 -11.16
C THR A 30 7.05 4.28 -10.17
N VAL A 31 6.31 3.19 -10.29
CA VAL A 31 6.56 1.96 -9.51
C VAL A 31 7.79 1.26 -10.08
N LEU A 32 8.83 1.15 -9.27
CA LEU A 32 10.05 0.41 -9.62
C LEU A 32 9.96 -1.07 -9.24
N SER A 33 9.37 -1.36 -8.08
CA SER A 33 9.20 -2.72 -7.59
C SER A 33 7.95 -2.82 -6.72
N LYS A 34 7.23 -3.93 -6.84
CA LYS A 34 6.05 -4.24 -6.03
C LYS A 34 6.04 -5.74 -5.71
N ALA A 35 6.07 -6.07 -4.43
CA ALA A 35 5.94 -7.42 -3.93
C ALA A 35 4.80 -7.50 -2.90
N ASN A 36 4.61 -8.67 -2.28
CA ASN A 36 3.54 -8.89 -1.32
C ASN A 36 3.66 -8.00 -0.07
N LEU A 37 4.88 -7.66 0.34
CA LEU A 37 5.18 -6.91 1.56
C LEU A 37 6.06 -5.68 1.32
N SER A 38 6.30 -5.31 0.05
CA SER A 38 7.12 -4.14 -0.25
C SER A 38 6.69 -3.42 -1.53
N LEU A 39 7.00 -2.12 -1.57
CA LEU A 39 6.73 -1.23 -2.68
C LEU A 39 7.84 -0.19 -2.78
N VAL A 40 8.42 -0.01 -3.97
CA VAL A 40 9.42 1.01 -4.25
C VAL A 40 8.93 1.89 -5.39
N LEU A 41 8.91 3.20 -5.17
CA LEU A 41 8.52 4.21 -6.15
C LEU A 41 9.61 5.26 -6.33
N GLN A 42 9.71 5.82 -7.53
CA GLN A 42 10.70 6.85 -7.87
C GLN A 42 10.09 7.95 -8.76
N GLY A 43 10.56 9.18 -8.55
CA GLY A 43 10.18 10.35 -9.33
C GLY A 43 10.64 11.64 -8.66
N GLY A 44 10.66 12.74 -9.42
CA GLY A 44 11.02 14.08 -8.89
C GLY A 44 12.42 14.19 -8.30
N GLY A 45 13.36 13.32 -8.69
CA GLY A 45 14.73 13.27 -8.15
C GLY A 45 14.89 12.46 -6.86
N GLY A 46 13.79 11.93 -6.31
CA GLY A 46 13.75 11.17 -5.06
C GLY A 46 13.14 9.79 -5.21
N HIS A 47 12.96 9.10 -4.07
CA HIS A 47 12.31 7.80 -4.01
C HIS A 47 11.56 7.59 -2.69
N ILE A 48 10.69 6.58 -2.69
CA ILE A 48 10.00 6.06 -1.52
C ILE A 48 10.08 4.54 -1.57
N ALA A 49 10.66 3.92 -0.55
CA ALA A 49 10.68 2.48 -0.36
C ALA A 49 9.87 2.14 0.90
N ILE A 50 8.97 1.18 0.78
CA ILE A 50 8.03 0.79 1.83
C ILE A 50 8.19 -0.70 2.04
N THR A 51 8.35 -1.10 3.29
CA THR A 51 8.32 -2.49 3.74
C THR A 51 7.25 -2.63 4.80
N VAL A 52 6.42 -3.67 4.69
CA VAL A 52 5.33 -3.92 5.63
C VAL A 52 5.55 -5.23 6.33
N GLN A 53 5.55 -5.20 7.65
CA GLN A 53 5.68 -6.37 8.50
C GLN A 53 4.29 -6.76 9.03
N PRO A 54 3.78 -7.95 8.68
CA PRO A 54 2.50 -8.43 9.20
C PRO A 54 2.54 -8.56 10.73
N GLY A 55 1.48 -8.09 11.39
CA GLY A 55 1.37 -8.14 12.85
C GLY A 55 0.04 -7.57 13.34
N ALA A 56 -0.14 -7.58 14.67
CA ALA A 56 -1.27 -6.96 15.36
C ALA A 56 -0.74 -6.00 16.45
N PRO A 57 -0.42 -4.73 16.11
CA PRO A 57 -0.69 -4.05 14.83
C PRO A 57 0.34 -4.36 13.72
N THR A 58 -0.01 -4.07 12.48
CA THR A 58 0.91 -4.16 11.33
C THR A 58 1.88 -2.98 11.37
N VAL A 59 3.16 -3.24 11.09
CA VAL A 59 4.22 -2.23 11.11
C VAL A 59 4.61 -1.88 9.68
N ILE A 60 4.71 -0.59 9.38
CA ILE A 60 5.13 -0.07 8.08
C ILE A 60 6.43 0.70 8.28
N GLU A 61 7.49 0.23 7.64
CA GLU A 61 8.77 0.93 7.54
C GLU A 61 8.82 1.70 6.22
N LEU A 62 9.24 2.96 6.27
CA LEU A 62 9.37 3.82 5.10
C LEU A 62 10.77 4.41 5.04
N GLU A 63 11.44 4.22 3.92
CA GLU A 63 12.65 4.96 3.55
C GLU A 63 12.31 5.93 2.42
N THR A 64 12.81 7.15 2.50
CA THR A 64 12.49 8.18 1.51
C THR A 64 13.63 9.14 1.25
N ARG A 65 13.61 9.75 0.06
CA ARG A 65 14.43 10.88 -0.32
C ARG A 65 13.57 11.86 -1.10
N GLU A 66 13.65 13.15 -0.79
CA GLU A 66 12.87 14.26 -1.38
C GLU A 66 11.35 14.24 -1.11
N TRP A 67 10.82 13.23 -0.43
CA TRP A 67 9.37 13.03 -0.26
C TRP A 67 8.90 12.96 1.20
N ASP A 68 9.71 13.45 2.14
CA ASP A 68 9.45 13.34 3.59
C ASP A 68 8.08 13.91 4.00
N TYR A 69 7.65 15.04 3.44
CA TYR A 69 6.33 15.62 3.74
C TYR A 69 5.18 14.71 3.31
N ALA A 70 5.24 14.14 2.11
CA ALA A 70 4.22 13.22 1.63
C ALA A 70 4.18 11.92 2.45
N VAL A 71 5.34 11.41 2.82
CA VAL A 71 5.48 10.25 3.70
C VAL A 71 4.83 10.53 5.07
N GLN A 72 5.07 11.70 5.65
CA GLN A 72 4.45 12.09 6.92
C GLN A 72 2.92 12.20 6.82
N GLN A 73 2.39 12.73 5.72
CA GLN A 73 0.93 12.78 5.48
C GLN A 73 0.32 11.38 5.40
N TYR A 74 0.97 10.47 4.66
CA TYR A 74 0.55 9.07 4.60
C TYR A 74 0.55 8.42 5.99
N MET A 75 1.63 8.59 6.78
CA MET A 75 1.71 8.06 8.15
C MET A 75 0.58 8.59 9.04
N ALA A 76 0.34 9.89 9.02
CA ALA A 76 -0.75 10.52 9.79
C ALA A 76 -2.13 9.96 9.40
N LEU A 77 -2.29 9.55 8.14
CA LEU A 77 -3.52 8.96 7.65
C LEU A 77 -3.69 7.50 8.07
N VAL A 78 -2.65 6.67 7.97
CA VAL A 78 -2.72 5.23 8.26
C VAL A 78 -2.65 4.91 9.76
N ALA A 79 -2.10 5.81 10.57
CA ALA A 79 -2.11 5.69 12.03
C ALA A 79 -3.52 5.85 12.63
N ARG A 80 -4.48 6.43 11.89
CA ARG A 80 -5.83 6.70 12.40
C ARG A 80 -6.72 5.45 12.33
N ARG A 81 -7.28 5.08 13.49
CA ARG A 81 -8.07 3.85 13.75
C ARG A 81 -9.29 3.60 12.84
N ARG A 82 -9.88 4.63 12.22
CA ARG A 82 -11.04 4.49 11.33
C ARG A 82 -11.05 5.55 10.22
N SER A 83 -10.23 5.34 9.19
CA SER A 83 -10.29 6.19 8.00
C SER A 83 -11.59 5.93 7.23
N TRP A 84 -12.39 6.98 6.98
CA TRP A 84 -13.61 6.92 6.16
C TRP A 84 -13.37 6.31 4.78
N TRP A 85 -12.15 6.44 4.26
CA TRP A 85 -11.70 5.82 3.04
C TRP A 85 -11.72 4.28 3.09
N GLN A 86 -11.41 3.62 4.22
CA GLN A 86 -11.52 2.16 4.32
C GLN A 86 -12.96 1.70 4.02
N ARG A 87 -13.96 2.45 4.52
CA ARG A 87 -15.38 2.18 4.26
C ARG A 87 -15.73 2.41 2.79
N LEU A 88 -15.20 3.46 2.16
CA LEU A 88 -15.47 3.76 0.75
C LEU A 88 -14.78 2.75 -0.20
N TRP A 89 -13.58 2.30 0.14
CA TRP A 89 -12.77 1.40 -0.68
C TRP A 89 -13.24 -0.06 -0.62
N ARG A 90 -13.75 -0.53 0.54
CA ARG A 90 -14.44 -1.84 0.60
C ARG A 90 -15.69 -1.89 -0.28
N ARG A 91 -16.39 -0.75 -0.48
CA ARG A 91 -17.56 -0.67 -1.36
C ARG A 91 -17.20 -0.68 -2.84
N LYS A 92 -16.07 -0.08 -3.23
CA LYS A 92 -15.63 -0.07 -4.64
C LYS A 92 -15.02 -1.39 -5.12
N ARG A 93 -14.58 -2.28 -4.22
CA ARG A 93 -14.06 -3.61 -4.57
C ARG A 93 -15.18 -4.65 -4.52
N GLY A 94 -15.87 -4.82 -5.65
CA GLY A 94 -16.60 -6.07 -5.91
C GLY A 94 -15.67 -7.27 -5.70
N GLN A 95 -16.21 -8.36 -5.17
CA GLN A 95 -15.48 -9.61 -4.91
C GLN A 95 -14.59 -9.98 -6.11
N PRO A 96 -13.34 -10.44 -5.89
CA PRO A 96 -12.64 -11.16 -6.93
C PRO A 96 -13.46 -12.43 -7.21
N THR A 97 -14.13 -12.48 -8.37
CA THR A 97 -14.67 -13.72 -8.90
C THR A 97 -13.51 -14.69 -9.01
N ARG A 98 -13.51 -15.74 -8.17
CA ARG A 98 -12.64 -16.91 -8.35
C ARG A 98 -12.82 -17.37 -9.80
N PRO A 99 -11.75 -17.54 -10.60
CA PRO A 99 -11.90 -18.27 -11.85
C PRO A 99 -12.36 -19.69 -11.49
N ALA A 100 -13.45 -20.13 -12.11
CA ALA A 100 -13.96 -21.48 -11.96
C ALA A 100 -12.84 -22.46 -12.32
N SER A 101 -12.49 -23.35 -11.39
CA SER A 101 -11.63 -24.50 -11.68
C SER A 101 -12.34 -25.36 -12.72
N LEU A 102 -11.82 -25.36 -13.95
CA LEU A 102 -12.23 -26.28 -15.01
C LEU A 102 -11.56 -27.63 -14.74
N THR A 103 -12.27 -28.53 -14.04
CA THR A 103 -11.88 -29.94 -13.98
C THR A 103 -12.19 -30.57 -15.33
N ILE A 104 -11.17 -30.87 -16.14
CA ILE A 104 -11.33 -31.76 -17.29
C ILE A 104 -11.11 -33.18 -16.76
N LEU A 105 -12.19 -33.97 -16.70
CA LEU A 105 -12.13 -35.43 -16.63
C LEU A 105 -11.67 -35.94 -18.00
N GLN A 106 -10.62 -36.75 -18.06
CA GLN A 106 -10.35 -37.61 -19.21
C GLN A 106 -10.71 -39.04 -18.83
N GLU A 107 -11.51 -39.65 -19.70
CA GLU A 107 -11.85 -41.08 -19.76
C GLU A 107 -10.68 -41.90 -20.32
#